data_AF-A0A6A5E3Q4-F1
#
_entry.id   AF-A0A6A5E3Q4-F1
#
_cell.length_a   1.000
_cell.length_b   1.000
_cell.length_c   1.000
_cell.angle_alpha   90.00
_cell.angle_beta   90.00
_cell.angle_gamma   90.00
#
_symmetry.space_group_name_H-M   'P 1'
#
loop_
_entity.id
_entity.type
_entity.pdbx_description
1 polymer ?
#
loop_
_entity_poly.entity_id
_entity_poly.type
_entity_poly.pdbx_seq_one_letter_code
_entity_poly.pdbx_strand_id
1 'polypeptide(L)'
;MANIGNTDNINVGCNSGNVGSKNTFGIQGGVGPNASVGNTSGVTVTGSNAGNIGSGNTFDIKGGVGGCESVCHTATVKPCPKPGCTGSGHCCK
;
A
#
# COMPACT_ATOMS: atom_id res chain seq x y z
N MET A 1 2.32 1.62 11.62
CA MET A 1 2.63 1.35 10.19
C MET A 1 1.69 0.26 9.73
N ALA A 2 0.93 0.48 8.65
CA ALA A 2 0.03 -0.55 8.12
C ALA A 2 0.84 -1.53 7.25
N ASN A 3 0.67 -2.83 7.46
CA ASN A 3 1.33 -3.89 6.70
C ASN A 3 0.26 -4.70 5.98
N ILE A 4 0.20 -4.63 4.66
CA ILE A 4 -0.89 -5.22 3.87
C ILE A 4 -0.31 -6.16 2.82
N GLY A 5 -0.62 -7.44 2.93
CA GLY A 5 -0.16 -8.44 1.97
C GLY A 5 1.36 -8.64 1.95
N ASN A 6 2.05 -8.25 3.03
CA ASN A 6 3.49 -8.45 3.16
C ASN A 6 3.76 -9.90 3.57
N THR A 7 4.80 -10.50 3.00
CA THR A 7 5.33 -11.80 3.41
C THR A 7 6.75 -11.61 3.91
N ASP A 8 7.09 -12.19 5.06
CA ASP A 8 8.41 -12.04 5.67
C ASP A 8 8.90 -13.38 6.22
N ASN A 9 10.22 -13.49 6.41
CA ASN A 9 10.91 -14.65 6.95
C ASN A 9 10.52 -15.97 6.27
N ILE A 10 10.75 -16.03 4.97
CA ILE A 10 10.44 -17.18 4.14
C ILE A 10 11.66 -18.12 4.13
N ASN A 11 11.50 -19.36 4.60
CA ASN A 11 12.50 -20.41 4.43
C ASN A 11 11.94 -21.52 3.54
N VAL A 12 12.58 -21.75 2.39
CA VAL A 12 12.14 -22.76 1.42
C VAL A 12 13.29 -23.68 1.05
N GLY A 13 13.00 -24.97 0.95
CA GLY A 13 13.90 -25.97 0.37
C GLY A 13 13.80 -25.98 -1.15
N CYS A 14 13.66 -27.17 -1.74
CA CYS A 14 13.32 -27.29 -3.15
C CYS A 14 11.83 -26.99 -3.36
N ASN A 15 11.51 -26.03 -4.22
CA ASN A 15 10.14 -25.61 -4.51
C ASN A 15 9.96 -25.34 -6.01
N SER A 16 8.98 -25.95 -6.64
CA SER A 16 8.59 -25.67 -8.03
C SER A 16 7.39 -24.73 -8.15
N GLY A 17 6.75 -24.41 -7.02
CA GLY A 17 5.56 -23.56 -6.94
C GLY A 17 5.87 -22.09 -6.63
N ASN A 18 4.83 -21.34 -6.29
CA ASN A 18 4.87 -19.90 -6.05
C ASN A 18 4.87 -19.62 -4.53
N VAL A 19 5.78 -18.77 -4.04
CA VAL A 19 5.83 -18.33 -2.64
C VAL A 19 5.60 -16.82 -2.56
N GLY A 20 4.53 -16.43 -1.86
CA GLY A 20 4.18 -15.01 -1.70
C GLY A 20 3.98 -14.26 -3.03
N SER A 21 3.72 -14.97 -4.13
CA SER A 21 3.64 -14.44 -5.49
C SER A 21 2.24 -14.62 -6.09
N LYS A 22 1.89 -13.79 -7.08
CA LYS A 22 0.61 -13.80 -7.81
C LYS A 22 -0.65 -13.54 -6.96
N ASN A 23 -0.51 -12.86 -5.83
CA ASN A 23 -1.65 -12.45 -5.01
C ASN A 23 -2.31 -11.19 -5.57
N THR A 24 -3.61 -11.04 -5.36
CA THR A 24 -4.34 -9.80 -5.69
C THR A 24 -5.00 -9.25 -4.44
N PHE A 25 -4.74 -7.97 -4.14
CA PHE A 25 -5.31 -7.29 -2.97
C PHE A 25 -6.14 -6.08 -3.43
N GLY A 26 -7.42 -6.08 -3.08
CA GLY A 26 -8.28 -4.91 -3.23
C GLY A 26 -8.30 -4.11 -1.93
N ILE A 27 -7.84 -2.86 -1.96
CA ILE A 27 -7.78 -1.97 -0.80
C ILE A 27 -8.79 -0.85 -0.99
N GLN A 28 -9.85 -0.87 -0.18
CA GLN A 28 -10.86 0.19 -0.13
C GLN A 28 -10.39 1.31 0.81
N GLY A 29 -10.75 2.56 0.50
CA GLY A 29 -10.45 3.71 1.37
C GLY A 29 -9.01 4.22 1.34
N GLY A 30 -8.11 3.57 0.58
CA GLY A 30 -6.72 4.01 0.39
C GLY A 30 -5.75 3.43 1.42
N VAL A 31 -4.48 3.78 1.29
CA VAL A 31 -3.43 3.42 2.27
C VAL A 31 -2.79 4.68 2.82
N GLY A 32 -2.45 4.68 4.13
CA GLY A 32 -1.80 5.85 4.76
C GLY A 32 -0.35 6.08 4.29
N PRO A 33 0.25 7.25 4.58
CA PRO A 33 1.61 7.64 4.14
C PRO A 33 2.73 6.72 4.65
N ASN A 34 2.47 5.97 5.71
CA ASN A 34 3.41 5.03 6.31
C ASN A 34 2.84 3.61 6.21
N ALA A 35 2.47 3.18 5.01
CA ALA A 35 2.00 1.82 4.72
C ALA A 35 3.04 1.04 3.91
N SER A 36 3.24 -0.22 4.28
CA SER A 36 4.02 -1.21 3.52
C SER A 36 3.06 -2.18 2.86
N VAL A 37 3.09 -2.26 1.54
CA VAL A 37 2.12 -3.02 0.75
C VAL A 37 2.86 -3.98 -0.17
N GLY A 38 2.57 -5.28 -0.04
CA GLY A 38 3.07 -6.29 -0.97
C GLY A 38 4.54 -6.66 -0.85
N ASN A 39 5.20 -6.24 0.23
CA ASN A 39 6.63 -6.49 0.40
C ASN A 39 6.88 -7.99 0.63
N THR A 40 7.95 -8.51 0.02
CA THR A 40 8.46 -9.84 0.33
C THR A 40 9.90 -9.69 0.85
N SER A 41 10.15 -10.10 2.09
CA SER A 41 11.45 -9.94 2.75
C SER A 41 11.90 -11.21 3.48
N GLY A 42 13.17 -11.23 3.89
CA GLY A 42 13.71 -12.33 4.71
C GLY A 42 13.67 -13.70 4.02
N VAL A 43 13.95 -13.75 2.71
CA VAL A 43 13.87 -15.01 1.95
C VAL A 43 15.20 -15.76 2.02
N THR A 44 15.14 -17.00 2.52
CA THR A 44 16.22 -17.98 2.47
C THR A 44 15.76 -19.18 1.63
N VAL A 45 16.53 -19.52 0.60
CA VAL A 45 16.31 -20.71 -0.23
C VAL A 45 17.49 -21.64 -0.04
N THR A 46 17.26 -22.79 0.60
CA THR A 46 18.29 -23.80 0.88
C THR A 46 18.42 -24.85 -0.22
N GLY A 47 17.46 -24.92 -1.14
CA GLY A 47 17.46 -25.81 -2.30
C GLY A 47 17.28 -25.06 -3.63
N SER A 48 16.64 -25.71 -4.61
CA SER A 48 16.29 -25.05 -5.87
C SER A 48 14.86 -24.53 -5.86
N ASN A 49 14.67 -23.26 -6.18
CA ASN A 49 13.35 -22.70 -6.42
C ASN A 49 13.14 -22.47 -7.94
N ALA A 50 12.23 -23.23 -8.55
CA ALA A 50 11.90 -23.13 -9.98
C ALA A 50 10.65 -22.28 -10.27
N GLY A 51 9.87 -21.93 -9.24
CA GLY A 51 8.73 -21.01 -9.37
C GLY A 51 9.05 -19.59 -8.90
N ASN A 52 8.02 -18.80 -8.58
CA ASN A 52 8.19 -17.37 -8.30
C ASN A 52 8.21 -17.07 -6.80
N ILE A 53 9.10 -16.18 -6.35
CA ILE A 53 9.08 -15.61 -4.99
C ILE A 53 8.71 -14.13 -5.07
N GLY A 54 7.65 -13.72 -4.38
CA GLY A 54 7.23 -12.32 -4.24
C GLY A 54 6.78 -11.61 -5.52
N SER A 55 6.83 -12.24 -6.70
CA SER A 55 6.53 -11.59 -7.98
C SER A 55 5.08 -11.72 -8.42
N GLY A 56 4.62 -10.82 -9.31
CA GLY A 56 3.28 -10.88 -9.90
C GLY A 56 2.14 -10.53 -8.94
N ASN A 57 2.44 -9.97 -7.77
CA ASN A 57 1.41 -9.45 -6.87
C ASN A 57 0.78 -8.18 -7.48
N THR A 58 -0.54 -8.06 -7.38
CA THR A 58 -1.33 -6.93 -7.90
C THR A 58 -2.08 -6.25 -6.76
N PHE A 59 -2.07 -4.93 -6.74
CA PHE A 59 -2.68 -4.12 -5.68
C PHE A 59 -3.58 -3.07 -6.32
N ASP A 60 -4.88 -3.16 -6.01
CA ASP A 60 -5.88 -2.21 -6.47
C ASP A 60 -6.29 -1.31 -5.31
N ILE A 61 -5.72 -0.10 -5.26
CA ILE A 61 -5.89 0.85 -4.15
C ILE A 61 -6.84 1.95 -4.57
N LYS A 62 -8.08 1.90 -4.06
CA LYS A 62 -9.16 2.79 -4.52
C LYS A 62 -9.17 4.17 -3.88
N GLY A 63 -8.58 4.34 -2.70
CA GLY A 63 -8.55 5.63 -1.99
C GLY A 63 -7.20 6.35 -2.03
N GLY A 64 -6.30 5.95 -2.94
CA GLY A 64 -4.98 6.55 -3.08
C GLY A 64 -3.92 6.00 -2.13
N VAL A 65 -2.66 6.38 -2.41
CA VAL A 65 -1.48 6.04 -1.60
C VAL A 65 -1.01 7.28 -0.86
N GLY A 66 -1.09 7.24 0.47
CA GLY A 66 -0.21 7.92 1.38
C GLY A 66 0.16 9.37 1.08
N GLY A 67 -0.76 10.27 1.37
CA GLY A 67 -0.55 11.71 1.40
C GLY A 67 -1.93 12.35 1.51
N CYS A 68 -2.11 13.29 2.42
CA CYS A 68 -3.23 14.21 2.25
C CYS A 68 -3.00 14.92 0.92
N GLU A 69 -3.72 14.53 -0.13
CA GLU A 69 -3.93 15.43 -1.26
C GLU A 69 -4.64 16.65 -0.67
N SER A 70 -3.85 17.67 -0.33
CA SER A 70 -4.38 18.99 -0.04
C SER A 70 -4.92 19.55 -1.35
N VAL A 71 -6.10 19.06 -1.75
CA VAL A 71 -6.97 19.72 -2.73
C VAL A 71 -7.63 20.96 -2.09
N CYS A 72 -6.96 21.58 -1.11
CA CYS A 72 -7.32 22.87 -0.53
C CYS A 72 -6.46 24.01 -1.10
N HIS A 73 -5.51 23.72 -2.00
CA HIS A 73 -4.63 24.70 -2.65
C HIS A 73 -4.93 24.89 -4.14
N THR A 74 -6.16 24.67 -4.59
CA THR A 74 -6.60 25.33 -5.83
C THR A 74 -6.90 26.79 -5.45
N ALA A 75 -6.17 27.75 -6.02
CA ALA A 75 -6.26 29.18 -5.74
C ALA A 75 -7.64 29.83 -6.03
N THR A 76 -8.69 29.03 -6.20
CA THR A 76 -10.05 29.41 -6.59
C THR A 76 -11.12 29.02 -5.56
N VAL A 77 -10.80 28.31 -4.48
CA VAL A 77 -11.78 28.02 -3.42
C VAL A 77 -11.79 29.12 -2.35
N LYS A 78 -12.97 29.71 -2.17
CA LYS A 78 -13.29 30.79 -1.23
C LYS A 78 -12.81 30.43 0.20
N PRO A 79 -12.13 31.32 0.93
CA PRO A 79 -11.67 31.04 2.28
C PRO A 79 -12.83 30.66 3.20
N CYS A 80 -12.62 29.66 4.07
CA CYS A 80 -13.60 29.26 5.09
C CYS A 80 -13.93 30.47 5.99
N PRO A 81 -15.21 30.86 6.14
CA PRO A 81 -15.60 32.11 6.81
C PRO A 81 -15.49 32.08 8.35
N LYS A 82 -14.93 31.03 8.97
CA LYS A 82 -14.83 30.92 10.43
C LYS A 82 -13.46 31.43 10.93
N PRO A 83 -13.42 32.47 11.79
CA PRO A 83 -12.17 32.91 12.42
C PRO A 83 -11.54 31.74 13.21
N GLY A 84 -10.30 31.39 12.86
CA GLY A 84 -9.55 30.28 13.47
C GLY A 84 -9.50 28.98 12.66
N CYS A 85 -10.14 28.89 11.49
CA CYS A 85 -9.97 27.75 10.59
C CYS A 85 -8.68 27.88 9.76
N THR A 86 -7.73 26.96 9.92
CA THR A 86 -6.48 26.86 9.12
C THR A 86 -6.65 26.01 7.85
N GLY A 87 -7.89 25.78 7.39
CA GLY A 87 -8.17 25.04 6.15
C GLY A 87 -7.85 23.54 6.18
N SER A 88 -7.60 22.97 7.35
CA SER A 88 -7.31 21.54 7.52
C SER A 88 -8.56 20.78 7.97
N GLY A 89 -9.37 20.33 7.00
CA GLY A 89 -10.39 19.30 7.24
C GLY A 89 -11.68 19.45 6.43
N HIS A 90 -11.97 18.42 5.63
CA HIS A 90 -13.19 18.10 4.88
C HIS A 90 -13.47 18.88 3.58
N CYS A 91 -13.03 18.29 2.46
CA CYS A 91 -13.93 18.04 1.32
C CYS A 91 -14.25 16.53 1.28
N CYS A 92 -14.93 16.05 2.32
CA CYS A 92 -15.72 14.83 2.20
C CYS A 92 -17.16 15.31 1.93
N LYS A 93 -17.76 14.72 0.88
CA LYS A 93 -19.08 15.04 0.31
C LYS A 93 -20.12 15.58 1.29
#